data_AF-A0AAD7CRW0-F1
#
_entry.id   AF-A0AAD7CRW0-F1
#
_cell.length_a   1.000
_cell.length_b   1.000
_cell.length_c   1.000
_cell.angle_alpha   90.00
_cell.angle_beta   90.00
_cell.angle_gamma   90.00
#
_symmetry.space_group_name_H-M   'P 1'
#
loop_
_entity.id
_entity.type
_entity.pdbx_description
1 polymer ?
#
loop_
_entity_poly.entity_id
_entity_poly.type
_entity_poly.pdbx_seq_one_letter_code
_entity_poly.pdbx_strand_id
1 'polypeptide(L)'
;SDVDPQTRLREAFAWCSANRSKPVAGVGDGNSRTGDDVPPSSVLHRDSSDGAPTNTRGSWLLRTCEDNRLEILNGTHIEETSPGAYTSFQPGGKAVVDYALFSKDFLSMVPSGSLQITRMEDWSDHAVLALQVMVP
;
A
#
# COMPACT_ATOMS: atom_id res chain seq x y z
N SER A 1 -8.68 -23.98 -13.49
CA SER A 1 -9.21 -23.76 -12.14
C SER A 1 -9.00 -22.32 -11.77
N ASP A 2 -9.98 -21.69 -11.13
CA ASP A 2 -9.81 -20.34 -10.59
C ASP A 2 -8.87 -20.44 -9.38
N VAL A 3 -7.72 -19.80 -9.48
CA VAL A 3 -6.77 -19.69 -8.37
C VAL A 3 -7.21 -18.52 -7.52
N ASP A 4 -7.22 -18.71 -6.21
CA ASP A 4 -7.53 -17.68 -5.22
C ASP A 4 -6.69 -16.40 -5.47
N PRO A 5 -7.32 -15.20 -5.58
CA PRO A 5 -6.62 -13.96 -5.88
C PRO A 5 -5.52 -13.60 -4.89
N GLN A 6 -5.71 -13.88 -3.59
CA GLN A 6 -4.68 -13.64 -2.57
C GLN A 6 -3.44 -14.51 -2.82
N THR A 7 -3.66 -15.78 -3.14
CA THR A 7 -2.58 -16.70 -3.51
C THR A 7 -1.80 -16.19 -4.72
N ARG A 8 -2.49 -15.77 -5.79
CA ARG A 8 -1.84 -15.18 -6.98
C ARG A 8 -1.03 -13.92 -6.66
N LEU A 9 -1.58 -13.01 -5.86
CA LEU A 9 -0.89 -11.77 -5.50
C LEU A 9 0.37 -12.04 -4.68
N ARG A 10 0.28 -12.96 -3.70
CA ARG A 10 1.44 -13.38 -2.89
C ARG A 10 2.52 -14.02 -3.76
N GLU A 11 2.15 -14.89 -4.70
CA GLU A 11 3.10 -15.53 -5.62
C GLU A 11 3.77 -14.50 -6.53
N ALA A 12 3.03 -13.51 -7.03
CA ALA A 12 3.57 -12.43 -7.83
C ALA A 12 4.60 -11.60 -7.04
N PHE A 13 4.29 -11.22 -5.80
CA PHE A 13 5.25 -10.52 -4.94
C PHE A 13 6.47 -11.37 -4.62
N ALA A 14 6.28 -12.66 -4.31
CA ALA A 14 7.41 -13.58 -4.05
C ALA A 14 8.33 -13.70 -5.27
N TRP A 15 7.76 -13.84 -6.47
CA TRP A 15 8.51 -13.91 -7.71
C TRP A 15 9.28 -12.62 -7.99
N CYS A 16 8.61 -11.47 -7.92
CA CYS A 16 9.23 -10.16 -8.17
C CYS A 16 10.31 -9.83 -7.14
N SER A 17 10.05 -10.11 -5.85
CA SER A 17 10.97 -9.84 -4.75
C SER A 17 12.10 -10.86 -4.63
N ALA A 18 12.07 -11.97 -5.37
CA ALA A 18 13.16 -12.94 -5.40
C ALA A 18 14.47 -12.31 -5.94
N ASN A 19 14.36 -11.35 -6.87
CA ASN A 19 15.50 -10.61 -7.36
C ASN A 19 15.72 -9.32 -6.55
N ARG A 20 16.63 -9.41 -5.57
CA ARG A 20 16.95 -8.29 -4.66
C ARG A 20 17.71 -7.12 -5.31
N SER A 21 18.09 -7.20 -6.59
CA SER A 21 18.72 -6.09 -7.31
C SER A 21 17.74 -5.20 -8.06
N LYS A 22 16.45 -5.52 -8.06
CA LYS A 22 15.40 -4.72 -8.70
C LYS A 22 14.41 -4.19 -7.67
N PRO A 23 14.02 -2.91 -7.76
CA PRO A 23 12.93 -2.40 -6.94
C PRO A 23 11.61 -3.07 -7.34
N VAL A 24 10.74 -3.29 -6.35
CA VAL A 24 9.38 -3.82 -6.55
C VAL A 24 8.41 -2.79 -6.04
N ALA A 25 7.47 -2.40 -6.90
CA ALA A 25 6.31 -1.58 -6.55
C ALA A 25 5.04 -2.40 -6.74
N GLY A 26 4.12 -2.33 -5.78
CA GLY A 26 2.77 -2.85 -5.91
C GLY A 26 1.78 -1.72 -5.66
N VAL A 27 0.85 -1.47 -6.57
CA VAL A 27 -0.16 -0.43 -6.39
C VAL A 27 -1.52 -0.99 -6.78
N GLY A 28 -2.51 -0.85 -5.91
CA GLY A 28 -3.89 -1.22 -6.23
C GLY A 28 -4.78 -1.49 -5.03
N ASP A 29 -6.01 -1.90 -5.33
CA ASP A 29 -7.04 -2.25 -4.35
C ASP A 29 -6.72 -3.58 -3.67
N GLY A 30 -6.38 -3.53 -2.39
CA GLY A 30 -6.19 -4.72 -1.57
C GLY A 30 -7.48 -5.23 -0.93
N ASN A 31 -8.56 -4.42 -0.98
CA ASN A 31 -9.83 -4.61 -0.30
C ASN A 31 -9.65 -5.09 1.16
N SER A 32 -8.67 -4.46 1.82
CA SER A 32 -8.14 -4.81 3.13
C SER A 32 -7.91 -3.55 3.94
N ARG A 33 -8.13 -3.61 5.25
CA ARG A 33 -7.91 -2.47 6.14
C ARG A 33 -6.80 -2.81 7.11
N THR A 34 -5.75 -1.99 7.13
CA THR A 34 -4.60 -2.16 8.01
C THR A 34 -4.52 -1.11 9.11
N GLY A 35 -5.50 -0.19 9.23
CA GLY A 35 -5.46 0.89 10.24
C GLY A 35 -4.13 1.63 10.21
N ASP A 36 -3.48 1.80 11.37
CA ASP A 36 -2.11 2.32 11.50
C ASP A 36 -1.03 1.23 11.52
N ASP A 37 -1.43 -0.05 11.46
CA ASP A 37 -0.49 -1.16 11.53
C ASP A 37 0.44 -1.15 10.32
N VAL A 38 1.67 -1.58 10.58
CA VAL A 38 2.76 -1.74 9.61
C VAL A 38 3.34 -3.15 9.73
N PRO A 39 4.04 -3.66 8.69
CA PRO A 39 4.78 -4.91 8.81
C PRO A 39 5.70 -4.89 10.03
N PRO A 40 5.88 -6.00 10.77
CA PRO A 40 6.67 -6.00 12.02
C PRO A 40 8.09 -5.46 11.89
N SER A 41 8.73 -5.66 10.73
CA SER A 41 10.07 -5.14 10.48
C SER A 41 10.10 -3.72 9.92
N SER A 42 8.94 -3.09 9.70
CA SER A 42 8.83 -1.79 9.03
C SER A 42 9.69 -0.72 9.69
N VAL A 43 10.33 0.11 8.86
CA VAL A 43 11.06 1.30 9.32
C VAL A 43 10.23 2.57 9.22
N LEU A 44 9.02 2.47 8.67
CA LEU A 44 8.13 3.60 8.47
C LEU A 44 7.13 3.68 9.61
N HIS A 45 6.88 4.90 10.08
CA HIS A 45 5.72 5.19 10.89
C HIS A 45 4.55 5.55 9.97
N ARG A 46 3.36 5.07 10.31
CA ARG A 46 2.15 5.20 9.53
C ARG A 46 1.02 5.77 10.40
N ASP A 47 0.30 6.72 9.84
CA ASP A 47 -0.90 7.34 10.38
C ASP A 47 -2.00 7.26 9.31
N SER A 48 -3.13 6.63 9.62
CA SER A 48 -4.24 6.42 8.71
C SER A 48 -5.48 7.18 9.17
N SER A 49 -6.13 7.87 8.24
CA SER A 49 -7.44 8.49 8.52
C SER A 49 -8.53 7.45 8.80
N ASP A 50 -8.38 6.21 8.33
CA ASP A 50 -9.30 5.11 8.63
C ASP A 50 -9.01 4.56 10.03
N GLY A 51 -9.66 5.14 11.04
CA GLY A 51 -9.55 4.70 12.44
C GLY A 51 -10.18 3.34 12.74
N ALA A 52 -10.59 2.56 11.72
CA ALA A 52 -11.01 1.19 11.90
C ALA A 52 -9.81 0.28 12.21
N PRO A 53 -9.98 -0.73 13.08
CA PRO A 53 -8.92 -1.69 13.36
C PRO A 53 -8.59 -2.54 12.13
N THR A 54 -7.38 -3.08 12.12
CA THR A 54 -6.94 -4.05 11.10
C THR A 54 -7.89 -5.23 11.01
N ASN A 55 -8.32 -5.56 9.79
CA ASN A 55 -9.16 -6.71 9.52
C ASN A 55 -8.33 -7.94 9.08
N THR A 56 -8.96 -9.10 8.95
CA THR A 56 -8.27 -10.35 8.55
C THR A 56 -7.48 -10.22 7.24
N ARG A 57 -8.02 -9.50 6.25
CA ARG A 57 -7.33 -9.25 4.98
C ARG A 57 -6.15 -8.29 5.17
N GLY A 58 -6.27 -7.32 6.06
CA GLY A 58 -5.20 -6.40 6.44
C GLY A 58 -4.05 -7.14 7.11
N SER A 59 -4.35 -8.02 8.08
CA SER A 59 -3.32 -8.87 8.70
C SER A 59 -2.62 -9.76 7.67
N TRP A 60 -3.37 -10.28 6.69
CA TRP A 60 -2.79 -11.03 5.57
C TRP A 60 -1.89 -10.17 4.68
N LEU A 61 -2.30 -8.94 4.37
CA LEU A 61 -1.49 -8.01 3.58
C LEU A 61 -0.19 -7.64 4.31
N LEU A 62 -0.27 -7.29 5.60
CA LEU A 62 0.89 -6.98 6.44
C LEU A 62 1.90 -8.13 6.48
N ARG A 63 1.41 -9.37 6.63
CA ARG A 63 2.26 -10.57 6.56
C ARG A 63 2.88 -10.75 5.17
N THR A 64 2.10 -10.52 4.12
CA THR A 64 2.60 -10.61 2.74
C THR A 64 3.69 -9.57 2.49
N CYS A 65 3.55 -8.36 3.02
CA CYS A 65 4.57 -7.31 2.97
C CYS A 65 5.83 -7.72 3.74
N GLU A 66 5.68 -8.22 4.97
CA GLU A 66 6.79 -8.72 5.80
C GLU A 66 7.58 -9.82 5.08
N ASP A 67 6.90 -10.86 4.59
CA ASP A 67 7.51 -12.01 3.92
C ASP A 67 8.30 -11.58 2.66
N ASN A 68 7.89 -10.47 2.01
CA ASN A 68 8.47 -9.98 0.76
C ASN A 68 9.38 -8.76 0.91
N ARG A 69 9.59 -8.24 2.12
CA ARG A 69 10.32 -6.98 2.42
C ARG A 69 9.72 -5.78 1.67
N LEU A 70 8.39 -5.68 1.67
CA LEU A 70 7.67 -4.53 1.14
C LEU A 70 7.20 -3.64 2.31
N GLU A 71 7.14 -2.35 2.05
CA GLU A 71 6.68 -1.32 2.97
C GLU A 71 5.38 -0.72 2.43
N ILE A 72 4.43 -0.43 3.32
CA ILE A 72 3.21 0.30 2.96
C ILE A 72 3.55 1.80 2.98
N LEU A 73 3.33 2.49 1.86
CA LEU A 73 3.67 3.90 1.71
C LEU A 73 2.56 4.85 2.19
N ASN A 74 1.29 4.42 2.08
CA ASN A 74 0.14 5.20 2.55
C ASN A 74 0.28 5.50 4.04
N GLY A 75 -0.04 6.72 4.45
CA GLY A 75 0.03 7.16 5.85
C GLY A 75 1.43 7.47 6.35
N THR A 76 2.45 7.41 5.49
CA THR A 76 3.84 7.71 5.87
C THR A 76 4.26 9.07 5.35
N HIS A 77 5.46 9.53 5.72
CA HIS A 77 6.06 10.76 5.16
C HIS A 77 6.28 10.72 3.63
N ILE A 78 6.14 9.55 3.00
CA ILE A 78 6.23 9.38 1.54
C ILE A 78 4.91 9.80 0.86
N GLU A 79 3.79 9.72 1.57
CA GLU A 79 2.55 10.35 1.14
C GLU A 79 2.69 11.88 1.19
N GLU A 80 2.05 12.58 0.24
CA GLU A 80 2.05 14.04 0.20
C GLU A 80 1.39 14.68 1.44
N THR A 81 1.24 16.00 1.41
CA THR A 81 1.02 16.94 2.53
C THR A 81 0.08 16.52 3.68
N SER A 82 -0.84 15.57 3.48
CA SER A 82 -1.69 15.01 4.53
C SER A 82 -1.67 13.47 4.48
N PRO A 83 -0.69 12.81 5.13
CA PRO A 83 -0.60 11.35 5.16
C PRO A 83 -1.87 10.69 5.69
N GLY A 84 -2.20 9.54 5.13
CA GLY A 84 -3.25 8.66 5.62
C GLY A 84 -4.58 8.90 4.94
N ALA A 85 -4.59 9.55 3.77
CA ALA A 85 -5.80 9.89 3.05
C ALA A 85 -6.64 8.65 2.72
N TYR A 86 -7.96 8.81 2.79
CA TYR A 86 -8.92 7.78 2.36
C TYR A 86 -8.74 7.44 0.88
N THR A 87 -8.88 6.15 0.56
CA THR A 87 -8.75 5.66 -0.82
C THR A 87 -10.05 5.12 -1.40
N SER A 88 -11.05 4.81 -0.57
CA SER A 88 -12.39 4.41 -1.01
C SER A 88 -13.48 5.26 -0.33
N PHE A 89 -14.50 5.63 -1.09
CA PHE A 89 -15.55 6.61 -0.76
C PHE A 89 -16.91 6.06 -1.19
N GLN A 90 -17.49 5.23 -0.33
CA GLN A 90 -18.77 4.58 -0.55
C GLN A 90 -19.90 5.35 0.15
N PRO A 91 -21.18 5.17 -0.24
CA PRO A 91 -22.31 5.75 0.50
C PRO A 91 -22.33 5.36 1.99
N GLY A 92 -21.79 4.18 2.33
CA GLY A 92 -21.69 3.67 3.70
C GLY A 92 -20.47 4.17 4.49
N GLY A 93 -19.61 5.00 3.92
CA GLY A 93 -18.44 5.55 4.60
C GLY A 93 -17.17 5.55 3.75
N LYS A 94 -16.06 5.93 4.39
CA LYS A 94 -14.74 6.04 3.77
C LYS A 94 -13.78 5.02 4.39
N ALA A 95 -12.80 4.58 3.62
CA ALA A 95 -11.81 3.60 4.08
C ALA A 95 -10.47 3.78 3.37
N VAL A 96 -9.40 3.24 3.96
CA VAL A 96 -8.11 3.05 3.29
C VAL A 96 -8.01 1.57 2.91
N VAL A 97 -8.16 1.27 1.62
CA VAL A 97 -8.16 -0.10 1.08
C VAL A 97 -7.30 -0.31 -0.16
N ASP A 98 -6.99 0.79 -0.87
CA ASP A 98 -5.97 0.83 -1.91
C ASP A 98 -4.60 1.20 -1.31
N TYR A 99 -3.56 0.49 -1.71
CA TYR A 99 -2.22 0.66 -1.16
C TYR A 99 -1.18 0.84 -2.25
N ALA A 100 -0.20 1.69 -1.97
CA ALA A 100 1.10 1.70 -2.62
C ALA A 100 2.11 0.99 -1.72
N LEU A 101 2.75 -0.03 -2.26
CA LEU A 101 3.75 -0.88 -1.61
C LEU A 101 5.07 -0.70 -2.33
N PHE A 102 6.18 -0.67 -1.59
CA PHE A 102 7.49 -0.56 -2.19
C PHE A 102 8.55 -1.40 -1.48
N SER A 103 9.50 -1.92 -2.24
CA SER A 103 10.62 -2.69 -1.71
C SER A 103 11.46 -1.87 -0.73
N LYS A 104 11.58 -2.38 0.49
CA LYS A 104 12.27 -1.74 1.62
C LYS A 104 13.70 -1.31 1.30
N ASP A 105 14.42 -2.17 0.58
CA ASP A 105 15.84 -1.97 0.24
C ASP A 105 16.06 -0.79 -0.74
N PHE A 106 14.98 -0.29 -1.34
CA PHE A 106 15.00 0.77 -2.34
C PHE A 106 14.22 2.01 -1.91
N LEU A 107 13.85 2.15 -0.62
CA LEU A 107 13.08 3.31 -0.14
C LEU A 107 13.75 4.66 -0.45
N SER A 108 15.07 4.72 -0.59
CA SER A 108 15.77 5.94 -1.01
C SER A 108 15.41 6.43 -2.43
N MET A 109 14.76 5.59 -3.25
CA MET A 109 14.25 5.94 -4.58
C MET A 109 12.88 6.63 -4.54
N VAL A 110 12.22 6.68 -3.38
CA VAL A 110 10.89 7.28 -3.18
C VAL A 110 10.99 8.40 -2.13
N PRO A 111 11.34 9.64 -2.52
CA PRO A 111 11.41 10.77 -1.61
C PRO A 111 10.10 11.05 -0.87
N SER A 112 10.17 11.82 0.21
CA SER A 112 8.97 12.34 0.88
C SER A 112 8.03 13.04 -0.09
N GLY A 113 6.73 12.79 0.03
CA GLY A 113 5.71 13.35 -0.86
C GLY A 113 5.65 12.75 -2.27
N SER A 114 6.29 11.59 -2.52
CA SER A 114 6.24 10.91 -3.82
C SER A 114 4.96 10.13 -4.08
N LEU A 115 4.17 9.84 -3.04
CA LEU A 115 2.85 9.22 -3.18
C LEU A 115 1.76 10.29 -3.09
N GLN A 116 0.99 10.43 -4.16
CA GLN A 116 -0.19 11.30 -4.21
C GLN A 116 -1.46 10.46 -4.22
N ILE A 117 -2.44 10.87 -3.41
CA ILE A 117 -3.75 10.22 -3.32
C ILE A 117 -4.81 11.26 -3.65
N THR A 118 -5.37 11.17 -4.85
CA THR A 118 -6.27 12.20 -5.38
C THR A 118 -7.67 11.65 -5.57
N ARG A 119 -8.64 12.26 -4.88
CA ARG A 119 -10.06 11.93 -5.06
C ARG A 119 -10.59 12.54 -6.36
N MET A 120 -11.05 11.70 -7.29
CA MET A 120 -11.75 12.11 -8.50
C MET A 120 -13.24 11.74 -8.39
N GLU A 121 -14.02 12.62 -7.75
CA GLU A 121 -15.41 12.30 -7.33
C GLU A 121 -16.33 11.87 -8.48
N ASP A 122 -16.16 12.45 -9.67
CA ASP A 122 -17.02 12.17 -10.83
C ASP A 122 -16.63 10.90 -11.61
N TRP A 123 -15.52 10.24 -11.26
CA TRP A 123 -14.93 9.17 -12.07
C TRP A 123 -15.06 7.78 -11.46
N SER A 124 -14.93 7.70 -10.15
CA SER A 124 -14.91 6.44 -9.41
C SER A 124 -15.35 6.72 -7.97
N ASP A 125 -15.63 5.68 -7.21
CA ASP A 125 -15.73 5.64 -5.76
C ASP A 125 -14.37 5.47 -5.07
N HIS A 126 -13.28 5.28 -5.82
CA HIS A 126 -11.90 5.21 -5.31
C HIS A 126 -11.09 6.47 -5.66
N ALA A 127 -10.06 6.76 -4.87
CA ALA A 127 -9.04 7.75 -5.18
C ALA A 127 -7.97 7.14 -6.09
N VAL A 128 -7.32 7.99 -6.88
CA VAL A 128 -6.17 7.60 -7.70
C VAL A 128 -4.92 7.63 -6.82
N LEU A 129 -4.15 6.55 -6.86
CA LEU A 129 -2.82 6.47 -6.26
C LEU A 129 -1.77 6.70 -7.35
N ALA A 130 -0.96 7.73 -7.20
CA ALA A 130 0.17 8.02 -8.08
C ALA A 130 1.48 7.96 -7.29
N LEU A 131 2.37 7.03 -7.64
CA LEU A 131 3.67 6.89 -7.01
C LEU A 131 4.77 7.34 -7.98
N GLN A 132 5.53 8.36 -7.60
CA GLN A 132 6.73 8.76 -8.29
C GLN A 132 7.94 7.99 -7.75
N VAL A 133 8.77 7.46 -8.64
CA VAL A 133 9.98 6.72 -8.29
C VAL A 133 11.15 7.29 -9.08
N MET A 134 12.25 7.57 -8.41
CA MET A 134 13.50 7.94 -9.07
C MET A 134 14.18 6.68 -9.59
N VAL A 135 14.33 6.56 -10.91
CA VAL A 135 15.15 5.50 -11.52
C VAL A 135 16.53 6.06 -11.88
N PRO A 136 17.61 5.26 -11.71
CA PRO A 136 18.94 5.64 -12.18
C PRO A 136 18.99 5.87 -13.69
#